data_AF-A0A661VDH7-F1
#
_entry.id   AF-A0A661VDH7-F1
#
_cell.length_a   1.000
_cell.length_b   1.000
_cell.length_c   1.000
_cell.angle_alpha   90.00
_cell.angle_beta   90.00
_cell.angle_gamma   90.00
#
_symmetry.space_group_name_H-M   'P 1'
#
loop_
_entity.id
_entity.type
_entity.pdbx_description
1 polymer ?
#
loop_
_entity_poly.entity_id
_entity_poly.type
_entity_poly.pdbx_seq_one_letter_code
_entity_poly.pdbx_strand_id
1 'polypeptide(L)'
;MFQNKRILISNGVFRDFQFWRGLILEALKKGLEAVDPYIAIKNFVKKGNGYFLINWKKFQLDKFQEIILIAFGKASVRMSLALAELIPVSKGVISSSIDSKKKIKRINLYKGRSPFTQCRE
;
A
#
# COMPACT_ATOMS: atom_id res chain seq x y z
N MET A 1 -12.82 4.84 -4.22
CA MET A 1 -13.55 6.03 -4.74
C MET A 1 -14.99 5.92 -4.30
N PHE A 2 -15.59 6.99 -3.77
CA PHE A 2 -17.01 6.98 -3.35
C PHE A 2 -17.90 6.77 -4.57
N GLN A 3 -18.50 5.58 -4.68
CA GLN A 3 -19.32 5.19 -5.85
C GLN A 3 -20.47 6.18 -6.09
N ASN A 4 -21.07 6.68 -5.00
CA ASN A 4 -22.24 7.57 -5.04
C ASN A 4 -21.90 9.05 -4.77
N LYS A 5 -20.68 9.51 -5.10
CA LYS A 5 -20.23 10.89 -4.80
C LYS A 5 -21.22 11.96 -5.27
N ARG A 6 -21.76 11.82 -6.49
CA ARG A 6 -22.71 12.80 -7.07
C ARG A 6 -24.00 12.89 -6.26
N ILE A 7 -24.57 11.76 -5.87
CA ILE A 7 -25.80 11.67 -5.08
C ILE A 7 -25.60 12.28 -3.68
N LEU A 8 -24.46 11.97 -3.03
CA LEU A 8 -24.14 12.52 -1.71
C LEU A 8 -24.08 14.05 -1.72
N ILE A 9 -23.51 14.63 -2.79
CA ILE A 9 -23.46 16.08 -3.00
C ILE A 9 -24.85 16.64 -3.28
N SER A 10 -25.59 16.06 -4.24
CA SER A 10 -26.89 16.59 -4.67
C SER A 10 -27.99 16.51 -3.62
N ASN A 11 -27.85 15.64 -2.61
CA ASN A 11 -28.77 15.59 -1.46
C ASN A 11 -28.68 16.83 -0.55
N GLY A 12 -27.82 17.81 -0.85
CA GLY A 12 -27.79 19.10 -0.16
C GLY A 12 -28.94 19.98 -0.63
N VAL A 13 -29.83 20.35 0.28
CA VAL A 13 -31.03 21.18 -0.02
C VAL A 13 -30.64 22.56 -0.56
N PHE A 14 -29.59 23.16 0.01
CA PHE A 14 -29.05 24.46 -0.43
C PHE A 14 -27.72 24.29 -1.17
N ARG A 15 -27.42 25.19 -2.11
CA ARG A 15 -26.15 25.16 -2.88
C ARG A 15 -24.92 25.15 -1.99
N ASP A 16 -24.91 25.92 -0.91
CA ASP A 16 -23.78 25.95 0.02
C ASP A 16 -23.54 24.58 0.66
N PHE A 17 -24.60 23.84 1.00
CA PHE A 17 -24.46 22.48 1.54
C PHE A 17 -23.91 21.50 0.50
N GLN A 18 -24.26 21.66 -0.78
CA GLN A 18 -23.66 20.85 -1.85
C GLN A 18 -22.16 21.15 -1.97
N PHE A 19 -21.77 22.42 -1.89
CA PHE A 19 -20.37 22.84 -1.90
C PHE A 19 -19.58 22.24 -0.73
N TRP A 20 -20.05 22.42 0.51
CA TRP A 20 -19.38 21.88 1.70
C TRP A 20 -19.28 20.35 1.69
N ARG A 21 -20.34 19.66 1.24
CA ARG A 21 -20.29 18.20 1.05
C ARG A 21 -19.26 17.78 0.01
N GLY A 22 -19.13 18.54 -1.07
CA GLY A 22 -18.10 18.35 -2.08
C GLY A 22 -16.70 18.41 -1.46
N LEU A 23 -16.41 19.44 -0.68
CA LEU A 23 -15.13 19.63 0.00
C LEU A 23 -14.84 18.52 1.01
N ILE A 24 -15.81 18.13 1.85
CA ILE A 24 -15.62 17.07 2.85
C ILE A 24 -15.32 15.72 2.17
N LEU A 25 -16.05 15.38 1.10
CA LEU A 25 -15.80 14.14 0.36
C LEU A 25 -14.44 14.12 -0.32
N GLU A 26 -13.95 15.29 -0.74
CA GLU A 26 -12.60 15.42 -1.29
C GLU A 26 -11.52 15.28 -0.22
N ALA A 27 -11.68 15.95 0.93
CA ALA A 27 -10.78 15.81 2.07
C ALA A 27 -10.72 14.34 2.55
N LEU A 28 -11.87 13.68 2.68
CA LEU A 28 -11.94 12.27 3.05
C LEU A 28 -11.28 11.36 2.00
N LYS A 29 -11.48 11.64 0.71
CA LYS A 29 -10.81 10.92 -0.37
C LYS A 29 -9.28 11.06 -0.23
N LYS A 30 -8.79 12.26 0.03
CA LYS A 30 -7.35 12.51 0.24
C LYS A 30 -6.81 11.80 1.47
N GLY A 31 -7.56 11.77 2.57
CA GLY A 31 -7.23 10.99 3.75
C GLY A 31 -7.10 9.49 3.44
N LEU A 32 -8.07 8.92 2.72
CA LEU A 32 -8.04 7.51 2.30
C LEU A 32 -6.87 7.21 1.35
N GLU A 33 -6.57 8.11 0.41
CA GLU A 33 -5.40 7.98 -0.48
C GLU A 33 -4.09 8.01 0.31
N ALA A 34 -3.98 8.87 1.33
CA ALA A 34 -2.77 8.99 2.14
C ALA A 34 -2.44 7.72 2.95
N VAL A 35 -3.47 6.96 3.37
CA VAL A 35 -3.33 5.70 4.12
C VAL A 35 -3.36 4.46 3.22
N ASP A 36 -3.46 4.61 1.90
CA ASP A 36 -3.33 3.48 0.99
C ASP A 36 -1.94 2.84 1.18
N PRO A 37 -1.84 1.52 1.44
CA PRO A 37 -0.56 0.90 1.80
C PRO A 37 0.52 1.02 0.72
N TYR A 38 0.13 1.13 -0.55
CA TYR A 38 1.08 1.30 -1.63
C TYR A 38 1.62 2.74 -1.67
N ILE A 39 0.73 3.73 -1.53
CA ILE A 39 1.11 5.15 -1.43
C ILE A 39 1.95 5.41 -0.18
N ALA A 40 1.54 4.86 0.96
CA ALA A 40 2.25 5.01 2.24
C ALA A 40 3.72 4.56 2.15
N ILE A 41 3.98 3.40 1.52
CA ILE A 41 5.36 2.93 1.31
C ILE A 41 6.15 3.86 0.37
N LYS A 42 5.55 4.31 -0.73
CA LYS A 42 6.22 5.23 -1.66
C LYS A 42 6.57 6.58 -1.04
N ASN A 43 5.75 7.05 -0.09
CA ASN A 43 6.02 8.29 0.64
C ASN A 43 7.06 8.09 1.75
N PHE A 44 7.04 6.94 2.40
CA PHE A 44 7.91 6.63 3.54
C PHE A 44 9.34 6.22 3.13
N VAL A 45 9.47 5.50 2.02
CA VAL A 45 10.74 5.00 1.50
C VAL A 45 11.15 5.83 0.29
N LYS A 46 12.25 6.57 0.41
CA LYS A 46 12.80 7.36 -0.71
C LYS A 46 14.00 6.65 -1.29
N LYS A 47 14.04 6.52 -2.61
CA LYS A 47 15.19 5.97 -3.35
C LYS A 47 16.11 7.11 -3.81
N GLY A 48 17.40 6.97 -3.56
CA GLY A 48 18.45 7.80 -4.16
C GLY A 48 19.42 6.95 -4.98
N ASN A 49 20.43 7.58 -5.57
CA ASN A 49 21.47 6.87 -6.29
C ASN A 49 22.29 6.00 -5.33
N GLY A 50 22.09 4.69 -5.39
CA GLY A 50 22.84 3.72 -4.58
C GLY A 50 22.37 3.61 -3.12
N TYR A 51 21.31 4.28 -2.70
CA TYR A 51 20.80 4.18 -1.33
C TYR A 51 19.27 4.29 -1.26
N PHE A 52 18.73 3.90 -0.12
CA PHE A 52 17.37 4.23 0.27
C PHE A 52 17.36 4.95 1.62
N LEU A 53 16.40 5.86 1.77
CA LEU A 53 16.11 6.57 3.00
C LEU A 53 14.79 6.05 3.54
N ILE A 54 14.83 5.51 4.76
CA ILE A 54 13.64 5.13 5.51
C ILE A 54 13.62 6.03 6.72
N ASN A 55 12.62 6.91 6.79
CA ASN A 55 12.56 7.98 7.77
C ASN A 55 13.84 8.87 7.70
N TRP A 56 14.66 8.92 8.75
CA TRP A 56 15.95 9.63 8.76
C TRP A 56 17.17 8.71 8.56
N LYS A 57 16.96 7.40 8.40
CA LYS A 57 18.07 6.43 8.26
C LYS A 57 18.37 6.18 6.79
N LYS A 58 19.64 6.36 6.42
CA LYS A 58 20.17 6.07 5.08
C LYS A 58 20.81 4.70 5.05
N PHE A 59 20.44 3.91 4.06
CA PHE A 59 20.97 2.56 3.82
C PHE A 59 21.58 2.51 2.42
N GLN A 60 22.88 2.22 2.36
CA GLN A 60 23.59 2.09 1.08
C GLN A 60 23.37 0.69 0.53
N LEU A 61 22.93 0.58 -0.73
CA LEU A 61 22.53 -0.67 -1.37
C LEU A 61 23.73 -1.59 -1.64
N ASP A 62 24.88 -1.02 -1.93
CA ASP A 62 26.15 -1.72 -2.16
C ASP A 62 26.67 -2.49 -0.93
N LYS A 63 26.21 -2.11 0.27
CA LYS A 63 26.56 -2.81 1.53
C LYS A 63 25.79 -4.11 1.74
N PHE A 64 24.78 -4.40 0.91
CA PHE A 64 23.97 -5.60 1.02
C PHE A 64 24.25 -6.54 -0.14
N GLN A 65 24.65 -7.76 0.19
CA GLN A 65 24.80 -8.82 -0.81
C GLN A 65 23.42 -9.25 -1.38
N GLU A 66 22.41 -9.34 -0.51
CA GLU A 66 21.04 -9.68 -0.89
C GLU A 66 20.02 -8.89 -0.07
N ILE A 67 18.88 -8.59 -0.69
CA ILE A 67 17.74 -7.96 -0.02
C ILE A 67 16.58 -8.95 -0.03
N ILE A 68 16.16 -9.38 1.16
CA ILE A 68 15.11 -10.38 1.35
C ILE A 68 13.84 -9.68 1.85
N LEU A 69 12.73 -9.87 1.14
CA LEU A 69 11.43 -9.33 1.55
C LEU A 69 10.62 -10.37 2.32
N ILE A 70 10.19 -10.04 3.52
CA ILE A 70 9.28 -10.85 4.32
C ILE A 70 8.09 -9.96 4.70
N ALA A 71 6.87 -10.37 4.36
CA ALA A 71 5.68 -9.58 4.64
C ALA A 71 4.46 -10.44 5.06
N PHE A 72 3.69 -9.95 6.02
CA PHE A 72 2.51 -10.62 6.54
C PHE A 72 1.36 -9.62 6.74
N GLY A 73 0.12 -10.08 6.58
CA GLY A 73 -1.09 -9.31 6.88
C GLY A 73 -1.95 -8.94 5.66
N LYS A 74 -3.07 -8.25 5.88
CA LYS A 74 -4.04 -7.93 4.82
C LYS A 74 -3.48 -6.96 3.78
N ALA A 75 -2.65 -6.01 4.21
CA ALA A 75 -2.05 -5.00 3.33
C ALA A 75 -0.69 -5.43 2.74
N SER A 76 -0.15 -6.58 3.16
CA SER A 76 1.23 -7.00 2.87
C SER A 76 1.55 -7.04 1.39
N VAL A 77 0.60 -7.50 0.57
CA VAL A 77 0.75 -7.55 -0.89
C VAL A 77 0.96 -6.14 -1.47
N ARG A 78 0.10 -5.18 -1.12
CA ARG A 78 0.20 -3.81 -1.67
C ARG A 78 1.45 -3.09 -1.19
N MET A 79 1.84 -3.28 0.06
CA MET A 79 3.09 -2.75 0.60
C MET A 79 4.31 -3.34 -0.12
N SER A 80 4.31 -4.66 -0.31
CA SER A 80 5.39 -5.38 -0.98
C SER A 80 5.55 -4.98 -2.43
N LEU A 81 4.43 -4.75 -3.14
CA LEU A 81 4.43 -4.22 -4.50
C LEU A 81 5.14 -2.86 -4.57
N ALA A 82 4.79 -1.94 -3.66
CA ALA A 82 5.42 -0.62 -3.63
C ALA A 82 6.92 -0.72 -3.35
N LEU A 83 7.34 -1.58 -2.41
CA LEU A 83 8.74 -1.73 -2.05
C LEU A 83 9.57 -2.37 -3.17
N ALA A 84 9.03 -3.40 -3.83
CA ALA A 84 9.71 -4.10 -4.93
C ALA A 84 9.92 -3.23 -6.17
N GLU A 85 9.13 -2.16 -6.35
CA GLU A 85 9.38 -1.15 -7.39
C GLU A 85 10.51 -0.18 -7.02
N LEU A 86 10.78 0.02 -5.74
CA LEU A 86 11.79 0.97 -5.25
C LEU A 86 13.16 0.31 -5.07
N ILE A 87 13.18 -0.91 -4.53
CA ILE A 87 14.38 -1.61 -4.06
C ILE A 87 14.55 -2.93 -4.84
N PRO A 88 15.78 -3.27 -5.26
CA PRO A 88 16.05 -4.54 -5.93
C PRO A 88 15.97 -5.71 -4.92
N VAL A 89 14.78 -6.28 -4.77
CA VAL A 89 14.55 -7.46 -3.92
C VAL A 89 15.10 -8.72 -4.61
N SER A 90 15.96 -9.45 -3.90
CA SER A 90 16.57 -10.69 -4.39
C SER A 90 15.59 -11.86 -4.33
N LYS A 91 14.92 -12.03 -3.18
CA LYS A 91 13.93 -13.07 -2.92
C LYS A 91 12.96 -12.63 -1.83
N GLY A 92 11.80 -13.26 -1.74
CA GLY A 92 10.90 -12.95 -0.64
C GLY A 92 9.70 -13.86 -0.48
N VAL A 93 9.01 -13.65 0.63
CA VAL A 93 7.77 -14.34 0.99
C VAL A 93 6.73 -13.35 1.48
N ILE A 94 5.50 -13.51 0.99
CA ILE A 94 4.34 -12.74 1.43
C ILE A 94 3.27 -13.71 1.90
N SER A 95 2.75 -13.53 3.11
CA SER A 95 1.54 -14.19 3.56
C SER A 95 0.38 -13.19 3.63
N SER A 96 -0.71 -13.48 2.94
CA SER A 96 -1.90 -12.63 2.97
C SER A 96 -3.18 -13.44 2.82
N SER A 97 -4.28 -12.94 3.40
CA SER A 97 -5.62 -13.48 3.20
C SER A 97 -6.24 -13.04 1.88
N ILE A 98 -5.65 -12.02 1.23
CA ILE A 98 -6.15 -11.43 0.00
C ILE A 98 -5.39 -12.02 -1.18
N ASP A 99 -6.13 -12.59 -2.14
CA ASP A 99 -5.54 -13.02 -3.40
C ASP A 99 -5.18 -11.80 -4.24
N SER A 100 -3.96 -11.81 -4.76
CA SER A 100 -3.49 -10.85 -5.74
C SER A 100 -3.19 -11.56 -7.05
N LYS A 101 -3.84 -11.10 -8.13
CA LYS A 101 -3.52 -11.54 -9.48
C LYS A 101 -2.14 -11.06 -9.94
N LYS A 102 -1.59 -10.00 -9.32
CA LYS A 102 -0.26 -9.49 -9.65
C LYS A 102 0.79 -10.37 -8.98
N LYS A 103 1.54 -11.10 -9.80
CA LYS A 103 2.80 -11.76 -9.39
C LYS A 103 3.89 -10.72 -9.27
N ILE A 104 4.60 -10.73 -8.14
CA ILE A 104 5.84 -9.96 -7.98
C ILE A 104 6.98 -10.91 -8.32
N LYS A 105 7.86 -10.53 -9.25
CA LYS A 105 9.00 -11.38 -9.64
C LYS A 105 9.85 -11.69 -8.40
N ARG A 106 10.26 -12.94 -8.22
CA ARG A 106 11.13 -13.43 -7.14
C ARG A 106 10.52 -13.41 -5.73
N ILE A 107 9.20 -13.20 -5.59
CA ILE A 107 8.53 -13.20 -4.29
C ILE A 107 7.38 -14.19 -4.30
N ASN A 108 7.42 -15.15 -3.37
CA ASN A 108 6.41 -16.20 -3.23
C ASN A 108 5.24 -15.68 -2.40
N LEU A 109 4.02 -15.81 -2.91
CA LEU A 109 2.79 -15.45 -2.21
C LEU A 109 2.12 -16.69 -1.64
N TYR A 110 1.98 -16.75 -0.33
CA TYR A 110 1.22 -17.78 0.38
C TYR A 110 -0.09 -17.19 0.87
N LYS A 111 -1.17 -17.94 0.65
CA LYS A 111 -2.49 -17.55 1.11
C LYS A 111 -2.70 -18.04 2.54
N GLY A 112 -2.61 -17.13 3.51
CA GLY A 112 -2.93 -17.39 4.91
C GLY A 112 -4.38 -16.99 5.22
N ARG A 113 -5.17 -17.87 5.83
CA ARG A 113 -6.52 -17.49 6.31
C ARG A 113 -6.43 -16.75 7.64
N SER A 114 -7.31 -15.77 7.83
CA SER A 114 -7.46 -14.95 9.03
C SER A 114 -8.94 -14.58 9.17
N PRO A 115 -9.57 -14.59 10.37
CA PRO A 115 -8.97 -14.62 11.71
C PRO A 115 -8.53 -16.01 12.20
N PHE A 116 -9.02 -17.08 11.58
CA PHE A 116 -8.63 -18.45 11.91
C PHE A 116 -7.43 -18.86 11.06
N THR A 117 -6.30 -19.07 11.73
CA THR A 117 -5.06 -19.55 11.12
C THR A 117 -5.27 -21.00 10.67
N GLN A 118 -5.40 -21.22 9.37
CA GLN A 118 -5.33 -22.56 8.80
C GLN A 118 -4.01 -22.66 8.03
N CYS A 119 -3.12 -23.54 8.51
CA CYS A 119 -2.01 -24.02 7.69
C CYS A 119 -2.62 -24.87 6.57
N ARG A 120 -2.30 -24.56 5.32
CA ARG A 120 -2.54 -25.51 4.23
C ARG A 120 -1.40 -26.52 4.29
N GLU A 121 -1.77 -27.78 4.55
CA GLU A 121 -0.91 -28.95 4.32
C GLU A 121 -0.54 -29.07 2.84
#